data_AF-A0A1H1YXW8-F1
#
_entry.id   AF-A0A1H1YXW8-F1
#
_cell.length_a   1.000
_cell.length_b   1.000
_cell.length_c   1.000
_cell.angle_alpha   90.00
_cell.angle_beta   90.00
_cell.angle_gamma   90.00
#
_symmetry.space_group_name_H-M   'P 1'
#
loop_
_entity.id
_entity.type
_entity.pdbx_description
1 polymer ?
#
loop_
_entity_poly.entity_id
_entity_poly.type
_entity_poly.pdbx_seq_one_letter_code
_entity_poly.pdbx_strand_id
1 'polypeptide(L)' 'MSMYRLTQAGHELNYGFRRNARLALEALGSTFTKDQALEGLQTLYELGQLGKGTPQSFWHRFAALGAHAKKKAFIETAES' A
#
# COMPACT_ATOMS: atom_id res chain seq x y z
N MET A 1 -7.51 -1.14 17.00
CA MET A 1 -7.05 -1.43 15.61
C MET A 1 -5.98 -0.42 15.27
N SER A 2 -4.84 -0.85 14.72
CA SER A 2 -3.82 0.09 14.24
C SER A 2 -4.28 0.74 12.94
N MET A 3 -4.15 2.06 12.88
CA MET A 3 -4.41 2.84 11.67
C MET A 3 -3.11 3.04 10.91
N TYR A 4 -3.21 3.09 9.59
CA TYR A 4 -2.10 3.26 8.68
C TYR A 4 -2.38 4.41 7.72
N ARG A 5 -1.33 5.03 7.21
CA ARG A 5 -1.43 6.02 6.14
C ARG A 5 -0.28 5.86 5.16
N LEU A 6 -0.46 6.41 3.97
CA LEU A 6 0.63 6.55 3.01
C LEU A 6 1.63 7.59 3.53
N THR A 7 2.92 7.31 3.36
CA THR A 7 3.96 8.32 3.60
C THR A 7 4.06 9.24 2.39
N GLN A 8 4.74 10.38 2.53
CA GLN A 8 5.06 11.24 1.38
C GLN A 8 5.79 10.47 0.27
N ALA A 9 6.69 9.55 0.62
CA ALA A 9 7.37 8.71 -0.37
C ALA A 9 6.42 7.71 -1.05
N GLY A 10 5.41 7.22 -0.33
CA GLY A 10 4.32 6.43 -0.91
C GLY A 10 3.52 7.22 -1.95
N HIS A 11 3.25 8.50 -1.69
CA HIS A 11 2.59 9.38 -2.65
C HIS A 11 3.45 9.69 -3.90
N GLU A 12 4.75 9.85 -3.72
CA GLU A 12 5.69 10.14 -4.82
C GLU A 12 5.94 8.91 -5.73
N LEU A 13 5.70 7.70 -5.26
CA LEU A 13 5.90 6.45 -6.01
C LEU A 13 4.75 6.20 -7.01
N ASN A 14 4.89 6.74 -8.21
CA ASN A 14 3.86 6.74 -9.24
C ASN A 14 4.17 5.86 -10.47
N TYR A 15 4.70 4.65 -10.28
CA TYR A 15 5.07 3.76 -11.39
C TYR A 15 4.47 2.34 -11.28
N GLY A 16 3.93 1.85 -12.40
CA GLY A 16 3.45 0.47 -12.55
C GLY A 16 2.46 0.03 -11.48
N PHE A 17 2.59 -1.21 -11.01
CA PHE A 17 1.72 -1.80 -9.98
C PHE A 17 1.70 -1.02 -8.66
N ARG A 18 2.75 -0.26 -8.34
CA ARG A 18 2.82 0.57 -7.12
C ARG A 18 1.87 1.75 -7.19
N ARG A 19 1.69 2.34 -8.39
CA ARG A 19 0.68 3.38 -8.63
C ARG A 19 -0.73 2.86 -8.38
N ASN A 20 -1.04 1.66 -8.85
CA ASN A 20 -2.38 1.08 -8.67
C ASN A 20 -2.65 0.81 -7.19
N ALA A 21 -1.68 0.22 -6.47
CA ALA A 21 -1.77 0.03 -5.03
C ALA A 21 -1.94 1.37 -4.29
N ARG A 22 -1.20 2.41 -4.67
CA ARG A 22 -1.38 3.78 -4.12
C ARG A 22 -2.81 4.26 -4.28
N LEU A 23 -3.34 4.24 -5.50
CA LEU A 23 -4.68 4.75 -5.81
C LEU A 23 -5.77 4.00 -5.05
N ALA A 24 -5.65 2.66 -4.94
CA ALA A 24 -6.58 1.86 -4.17
C ALA A 24 -6.55 2.21 -2.66
N LEU A 25 -5.36 2.46 -2.10
CA LEU A 25 -5.22 2.85 -0.70
C LEU A 25 -5.68 4.29 -0.45
N GLU A 26 -5.44 5.23 -1.37
CA GLU A 26 -5.94 6.61 -1.28
C GLU A 26 -7.47 6.68 -1.32
N ALA A 27 -8.11 5.78 -2.07
CA ALA A 27 -9.57 5.69 -2.13
C ALA A 27 -10.22 5.30 -0.79
N LEU A 28 -9.45 4.69 0.13
CA LEU A 28 -9.90 4.37 1.49
C LEU A 28 -9.91 5.59 2.42
N GLY A 29 -9.28 6.69 2.02
CA GLY A 29 -9.17 7.93 2.80
C GLY A 29 -7.74 8.23 3.28
N SER A 30 -7.62 9.23 4.16
CA SER A 30 -6.32 9.68 4.71
C SER A 30 -5.66 8.66 5.65
N THR A 31 -6.46 7.78 6.23
CA THR A 31 -6.01 6.66 7.06
C THR A 31 -6.89 5.44 6.79
N PHE A 32 -6.33 4.25 6.97
CA PHE A 32 -7.02 2.99 6.73
C PHE A 32 -6.52 1.90 7.69
N THR A 33 -7.33 0.88 7.93
CA THR A 33 -6.91 -0.32 8.66
C THR A 33 -6.18 -1.30 7.73
N LYS A 34 -5.46 -2.26 8.32
CA LYS A 34 -4.82 -3.35 7.56
C LYS A 34 -5.85 -4.14 6.74
N ASP A 35 -7.03 -4.40 7.31
CA ASP A 35 -8.05 -5.22 6.64
C ASP A 35 -8.62 -4.49 5.42
N GLN A 36 -8.92 -3.20 5.56
CA GLN A 36 -9.34 -2.35 4.43
C GLN A 36 -8.27 -2.29 3.33
N ALA A 37 -6.99 -2.18 3.71
CA ALA A 37 -5.89 -2.20 2.76
C ALA A 37 -5.79 -3.55 2.03
N LEU A 38 -5.92 -4.67 2.74
CA LEU A 38 -5.88 -6.00 2.12
C LEU A 38 -7.06 -6.22 1.16
N GLU A 39 -8.25 -5.74 1.51
CA GLU A 39 -9.44 -5.78 0.65
C GLU A 39 -9.22 -4.97 -0.64
N GLY A 40 -8.76 -3.72 -0.53
CA GLY A 40 -8.45 -2.89 -1.70
C GLY A 40 -7.36 -3.51 -2.60
N LEU A 41 -6.34 -4.12 -2.01
CA LEU A 41 -5.28 -4.82 -2.75
C LEU A 41 -5.77 -6.15 -3.37
N GLN A 42 -6.74 -6.84 -2.75
CA GLN A 42 -7.34 -8.07 -3.29
C GLN A 42 -8.04 -7.79 -4.63
N THR A 43 -8.82 -6.71 -4.71
CA THR A 43 -9.46 -6.29 -5.97
C THR A 43 -8.42 -6.06 -7.07
N LEU A 44 -7.29 -5.40 -6.75
CA LEU A 44 -6.21 -5.20 -7.73
C LEU A 44 -5.52 -6.52 -8.14
N TYR A 45 -5.41 -7.47 -7.22
CA TYR A 45 -4.83 -8.79 -7.51
C TYR A 45 -5.70 -9.58 -8.48
N GLU A 46 -7.02 -9.61 -8.25
CA GLU A 46 -7.99 -10.27 -9.13
C GLU A 46 -8.02 -9.68 -10.54
N LEU A 47 -7.81 -8.36 -10.65
CA LEU A 47 -7.72 -7.66 -11.93
C LEU A 47 -6.33 -7.78 -12.60
N GLY A 48 -5.37 -8.50 -11.99
CA GLY A 48 -4.00 -8.59 -12.49
C GLY A 48 -3.21 -7.27 -12.41
N GLN A 49 -3.73 -6.28 -11.69
CA GLN A 49 -3.20 -4.92 -11.56
C GLN A 49 -2.26 -4.72 -10.38
N LEU A 50 -2.02 -5.77 -9.59
CA LEU A 50 -1.04 -5.80 -8.50
C LEU A 50 0.32 -6.40 -8.91
N GLY A 51 0.40 -6.99 -10.11
CA GLY A 51 1.63 -7.63 -10.60
C GLY A 51 1.91 -8.96 -9.92
N LYS A 52 3.20 -9.31 -9.76
CA LYS A 52 3.62 -10.58 -9.14
C LYS A 52 3.61 -10.48 -7.61
N GLY A 53 2.59 -11.07 -6.97
CA GLY A 53 2.51 -11.24 -5.52
C GLY A 53 1.06 -11.23 -5.00
N THR A 54 0.83 -11.86 -3.85
CA THR A 54 -0.47 -11.81 -3.16
C THR A 54 -0.67 -10.45 -2.47
N PRO A 55 -1.91 -10.03 -2.18
CA PRO A 55 -2.21 -8.81 -1.41
C PRO A 55 -1.43 -8.74 -0.10
N GLN A 56 -1.34 -9.86 0.61
CA GLN A 56 -0.59 -9.95 1.86
C GLN A 56 0.92 -9.76 1.67
N SER A 57 1.49 -10.32 0.59
CA SER A 57 2.91 -10.11 0.26
C SER A 57 3.19 -8.65 -0.13
N PHE A 58 2.25 -8.01 -0.83
CA PHE A 58 2.31 -6.60 -1.18
C PHE A 58 2.24 -5.74 0.08
N TRP A 59 1.25 -5.99 0.94
CA TRP A 59 1.13 -5.34 2.24
C TRP A 59 2.40 -5.47 3.07
N HIS A 60 2.91 -6.69 3.26
CA HIS A 60 4.13 -6.90 4.06
C HIS A 60 5.34 -6.18 3.46
N ARG A 61 5.53 -6.21 2.14
CA ARG A 61 6.59 -5.43 1.50
C ARG A 61 6.40 -3.95 1.80
N PHE A 62 5.21 -3.40 1.61
CA PHE A 62 4.98 -1.95 1.70
C PHE A 62 4.99 -1.41 3.14
N ALA A 63 4.47 -2.20 4.08
CA ALA A 63 4.39 -1.87 5.50
C ALA A 63 5.68 -2.18 6.27
N ALA A 64 6.42 -3.23 5.92
CA ALA A 64 7.65 -3.60 6.63
C ALA A 64 8.92 -3.05 5.95
N LEU A 65 8.91 -2.88 4.63
CA LEU A 65 10.13 -2.67 3.85
C LEU A 65 9.87 -1.78 2.63
N GLY A 66 9.99 -0.47 2.83
CA GLY A 66 10.00 0.54 1.77
C GLY A 66 10.40 -0.02 0.41
N ALA A 67 9.40 -0.23 -0.46
CA ALA A 67 9.51 -1.11 -1.61
C ALA A 67 10.55 -0.57 -2.62
N HIS A 68 11.82 -0.92 -2.39
CA HIS A 68 13.07 -0.71 -3.14
C HIS A 68 13.04 0.50 -4.11
N ALA A 69 13.72 1.62 -3.82
CA ALA A 69 15.19 1.72 -3.90
C ALA A 69 15.89 2.74 -2.96
N LYS A 70 15.23 3.32 -1.94
CA LYS A 70 15.87 4.36 -1.07
C LYS A 70 15.45 4.33 0.42
N LYS A 71 15.16 3.16 1.01
CA LYS A 71 14.85 3.00 2.45
C LYS A 71 13.70 3.89 2.99
N LYS A 72 12.74 4.31 2.18
CA LYS A 72 11.57 5.08 2.65
C LYS A 72 10.35 4.17 2.70
N ALA A 73 9.71 4.07 3.88
CA ALA A 73 8.47 3.32 4.06
C ALA A 73 7.38 3.86 3.14
N PHE A 74 6.54 3.00 2.55
CA PHE A 74 5.42 3.42 1.71
C PHE A 74 4.16 3.68 2.55
N ILE A 75 4.00 2.87 3.60
CA ILE A 75 2.93 2.95 4.57
C ILE A 75 3.60 3.10 5.94
N GLU A 76 3.06 3.96 6.79
CA GLU A 76 3.45 4.09 8.19
C GLU A 76 2.24 3.94 9.11
N THR A 77 2.49 3.62 10.38
CA THR A 77 1.46 3.70 11.41
C THR A 77 1.04 5.16 11.55
N ALA A 78 -0.26 5.42 11.42
CA ALA A 78 -0.85 6.67 11.84
C ALA A 78 -0.95 6.62 13.36
N GLU A 79 0.18 6.84 14.05
CA GLU A 79 0.15 7.10 15.49
C GLU A 79 -0.67 8.38 15.72
N SER A 80 -1.56 8.32 16.70
CA SER A 80 -2.32 9.48 17.18
C SER A 80 -1.42 10.40 18.01
#